data_AF-G0NMB0-F1
#
_entry.id   AF-G0NMB0-F1
#
_cell.length_a   1.000
_cell.length_b   1.000
_cell.length_c   1.000
_cell.angle_alpha   90.00
_cell.angle_beta   90.00
_cell.angle_gamma   90.00
#
_symmetry.space_group_name_H-M   'P 1'
#
loop_
_entity.id
_entity.type
_entity.pdbx_description
1 polymer ?
#
loop_
_entity_poly.entity_id
_entity_poly.type
_entity_poly.pdbx_seq_one_letter_code
_entity_poly.pdbx_strand_id
1 'polypeptide(L)'
;MTFTPTKYDLQLTIDFDEQTFTGRAQIHVSVTDPVKEVNLKISKDLEVKRISFWQAEHIYRGNPHLLGITSNFVVDKENNSMHCPLVREINAESIKEEGYIEVEYKGKFGGSGEVDGLHHVEGITYEAKLNPGNVITLLPILEDIPVPLRVSVVTPYRAGVELNIPAGEHGSVYNTDLFANRFTTEEESALVSGLELRITAPIALVLD
;
A
#
# COMPACT_ATOMS: atom_id res chain seq x y z
N MET A 1 22.68 5.38 -4.86
CA MET A 1 22.30 4.00 -4.49
C MET A 1 21.01 4.07 -3.71
N THR A 2 20.17 3.06 -3.84
CA THR A 2 18.79 3.10 -3.36
C THR A 2 18.46 1.79 -2.66
N PHE A 3 17.40 1.81 -1.85
CA PHE A 3 16.78 0.59 -1.37
C PHE A 3 16.29 -0.27 -2.54
N THR A 4 16.28 -1.59 -2.35
CA THR A 4 15.64 -2.54 -3.26
C THR A 4 14.46 -3.20 -2.52
N PRO A 5 13.23 -3.14 -3.05
CA PRO A 5 12.09 -3.76 -2.38
C PRO A 5 12.22 -5.29 -2.40
N THR A 6 11.82 -5.92 -1.30
CA THR A 6 11.83 -7.38 -1.14
C THR A 6 10.43 -7.96 -0.97
N LYS A 7 9.47 -7.13 -0.55
CA LYS A 7 8.05 -7.48 -0.36
C LYS A 7 7.22 -6.21 -0.21
N TYR A 8 5.96 -6.26 -0.68
CA TYR A 8 4.97 -5.22 -0.42
C TYR A 8 3.83 -5.75 0.45
N ASP A 9 3.59 -5.07 1.57
CA ASP A 9 2.40 -5.23 2.41
C ASP A 9 1.52 -3.98 2.23
N LEU A 10 0.40 -4.15 1.53
CA LEU A 10 -0.45 -3.05 1.05
C LEU A 10 -1.83 -3.16 1.71
N GLN A 11 -2.32 -2.05 2.25
CA GLN A 11 -3.67 -1.95 2.78
C GLN A 11 -4.40 -0.77 2.15
N LEU A 12 -5.63 -1.01 1.71
CA LEU A 12 -6.57 0.03 1.27
C LEU A 12 -7.82 -0.07 2.16
N THR A 13 -8.26 1.05 2.71
CA THR A 13 -9.53 1.17 3.45
C THR A 13 -10.46 2.05 2.65
N ILE A 14 -11.59 1.49 2.23
CA ILE A 14 -12.51 2.07 1.27
C ILE A 14 -13.63 2.81 2.00
N ASP A 15 -13.86 4.05 1.61
CA ASP A 15 -14.97 4.88 2.07
C ASP A 15 -15.89 5.18 0.88
N PHE A 16 -17.00 4.45 0.82
CA PHE A 16 -17.98 4.61 -0.27
C PHE A 16 -18.80 5.90 -0.16
N ASP A 17 -18.97 6.44 1.06
CA ASP A 17 -19.78 7.63 1.29
C ASP A 17 -19.02 8.89 0.84
N GLU A 18 -17.73 8.97 1.18
CA GLU A 18 -16.86 10.07 0.73
C GLU A 18 -16.30 9.85 -0.69
N GLN A 19 -16.46 8.65 -1.26
CA GLN A 19 -15.79 8.20 -2.48
C GLN A 19 -14.27 8.39 -2.40
N THR A 20 -13.70 7.98 -1.26
CA THR A 20 -12.27 8.07 -0.99
C THR A 20 -11.72 6.76 -0.48
N PHE A 21 -10.39 6.69 -0.40
CA PHE A 21 -9.72 5.60 0.30
C PHE A 21 -8.55 6.14 1.11
N THR A 22 -8.23 5.44 2.19
CA THR A 22 -6.95 5.60 2.88
C THR A 22 -6.09 4.38 2.60
N GLY A 23 -4.80 4.62 2.40
CA GLY A 23 -3.83 3.58 2.11
C GLY A 23 -2.72 3.53 3.16
N ARG A 24 -2.23 2.33 3.42
CA ARG A 24 -0.97 2.07 4.12
C ARG A 24 -0.13 1.13 3.27
N ALA A 25 1.03 1.60 2.83
CA ALA A 25 2.00 0.79 2.12
C ALA A 25 3.22 0.54 3.02
N GLN A 26 3.49 -0.72 3.32
CA GLN A 26 4.72 -1.17 3.97
C GLN A 26 5.59 -1.86 2.91
N ILE A 27 6.70 -1.23 2.59
CA ILE A 27 7.65 -1.67 1.56
C ILE A 27 8.86 -2.23 2.29
N HIS A 28 8.97 -3.54 2.37
CA HIS A 28 10.13 -4.22 2.93
C HIS A 28 11.30 -4.06 1.98
N VAL A 29 12.48 -3.79 2.52
CA VAL A 29 13.65 -3.41 1.71
C VAL A 29 14.91 -4.15 2.11
N SER A 30 15.80 -4.29 1.13
CA SER A 30 17.20 -4.64 1.33
C SER A 30 18.10 -3.48 0.86
N VAL A 31 19.35 -3.49 1.31
CA VAL A 31 20.32 -2.47 0.94
C VAL A 31 21.72 -3.08 0.87
N THR A 32 22.46 -2.78 -0.20
CA THR A 32 23.86 -3.21 -0.37
C THR A 32 24.83 -2.15 0.16
N ASP A 33 24.57 -0.89 -0.17
CA ASP A 33 25.41 0.25 0.17
C ASP A 33 24.64 1.23 1.06
N PRO A 34 25.29 1.92 2.00
CA PRO A 34 24.58 2.79 2.92
C PRO A 34 23.73 3.88 2.22
N VAL A 35 22.49 4.06 2.68
CA VAL A 35 21.49 4.98 2.12
C VAL A 35 21.06 6.02 3.16
N LYS A 36 20.89 7.27 2.75
CA LYS A 36 20.46 8.39 3.61
C LYS A 36 19.14 9.03 3.20
N GLU A 37 18.49 8.50 2.18
CA GLU A 37 17.26 9.06 1.62
C GLU A 37 16.39 7.97 1.02
N VAL A 38 15.09 8.22 1.03
CA VAL A 38 14.08 7.40 0.37
C VAL A 38 13.46 8.22 -0.74
N ASN A 39 13.47 7.68 -1.97
CA ASN A 39 12.79 8.26 -3.12
C ASN A 39 11.69 7.29 -3.54
N LEU A 40 10.42 7.71 -3.42
CA LEU A 40 9.26 6.91 -3.81
C LEU A 40 8.59 7.50 -5.04
N LYS A 41 8.04 6.65 -5.90
CA LYS A 41 7.11 7.06 -6.95
C LYS A 41 5.71 7.09 -6.36
N ILE A 42 5.04 8.22 -6.49
CA ILE A 42 3.71 8.44 -5.94
C ILE A 42 2.99 9.52 -6.74
N SER A 43 1.74 9.29 -7.10
CA SER A 43 0.95 10.31 -7.81
C SER A 43 0.81 11.58 -6.95
N LYS A 44 0.91 12.73 -7.60
CA LYS A 44 0.58 14.06 -7.03
C LYS A 44 -0.84 14.15 -6.49
N ASP A 45 -1.73 13.26 -6.93
CA ASP A 45 -3.15 13.21 -6.54
C ASP A 45 -3.38 12.43 -5.24
N LEU A 46 -2.35 11.75 -4.72
CA LEU A 46 -2.36 11.13 -3.41
C LEU A 46 -1.87 12.10 -2.34
N GLU A 47 -2.65 12.26 -1.29
CA GLU A 47 -2.29 13.07 -0.13
C GLU A 47 -1.50 12.22 0.88
N VAL A 48 -0.18 12.38 0.91
CA VAL A 48 0.68 11.72 1.90
C VAL A 48 0.47 12.33 3.29
N LYS A 49 0.15 11.48 4.26
CA LYS A 49 -0.06 11.87 5.66
C LYS A 49 1.17 11.65 6.51
N ARG A 50 1.84 10.52 6.32
CA ARG A 50 3.02 10.13 7.09
C ARG A 50 3.93 9.23 6.26
N ILE A 51 5.23 9.40 6.45
CA ILE A 51 6.24 8.42 6.07
C ILE A 51 7.09 8.08 7.28
N SER A 52 7.44 6.82 7.45
CA SER A 52 8.32 6.37 8.53
C SER A 52 9.21 5.24 8.04
N PHE A 53 10.44 5.22 8.53
CA PHE A 53 11.33 4.09 8.35
C PHE A 53 11.33 3.25 9.62
N TRP A 54 11.09 1.96 9.48
CA TRP A 54 11.05 1.00 10.57
C TRP A 54 12.20 0.02 10.41
N GLN A 55 12.85 -0.32 11.52
CA GLN A 55 13.88 -1.35 11.57
C GLN A 55 13.87 -2.05 12.92
N ALA A 56 14.44 -3.25 12.98
CA ALA A 56 14.70 -3.91 14.25
C ALA A 56 15.67 -3.08 15.11
N GLU A 57 15.28 -2.84 16.36
CA GLU A 57 16.14 -2.26 17.38
C GLU A 57 16.89 -3.36 18.14
N HIS A 58 16.19 -4.44 18.47
CA HIS A 58 16.75 -5.63 19.12
C HIS A 58 15.83 -6.84 18.90
N ILE A 59 16.37 -8.05 19.10
CA ILE A 59 15.58 -9.29 19.07
C ILE A 59 15.15 -9.65 20.48
N TYR A 60 13.84 -9.77 20.71
CA TYR A 60 13.27 -10.24 21.97
C TYR A 60 12.51 -11.56 21.75
N ARG A 61 12.97 -12.62 22.42
CA ARG A 61 12.38 -13.99 22.32
C ARG A 61 12.19 -14.46 20.87
N GLY A 62 13.19 -14.21 20.02
CA GLY A 62 13.17 -14.62 18.61
C GLY A 62 12.34 -13.73 17.69
N ASN A 63 11.75 -12.64 18.18
CA ASN A 63 11.00 -11.69 17.37
C ASN A 63 11.70 -10.32 17.37
N PRO A 64 11.74 -9.61 16.23
CA PRO A 64 12.27 -8.26 16.17
C PRO A 64 11.35 -7.29 16.91
N HIS A 65 11.94 -6.52 17.81
CA HIS A 65 11.30 -5.33 18.36
C HIS A 65 11.63 -4.15 17.45
N LEU A 66 10.62 -3.53 16.86
CA LEU A 66 10.79 -2.52 15.82
C LEU A 66 10.77 -1.10 16.39
N LEU A 67 11.63 -0.25 15.84
CA LEU A 67 11.65 1.18 16.09
C LEU A 67 11.34 1.93 14.79
N GLY A 68 10.24 2.69 14.80
CA GLY A 68 9.82 3.56 13.70
C GLY A 68 10.29 4.99 13.90
N ILE A 69 10.91 5.57 12.87
CA ILE A 69 11.29 6.99 12.86
C ILE A 69 10.49 7.67 11.75
N THR A 70 9.62 8.60 12.15
CA THR A 70 8.92 9.47 11.20
C THR A 70 9.90 10.49 10.62
N SER A 71 9.88 10.62 9.30
CA SER A 71 10.75 11.53 8.57
C SER A 71 9.95 12.68 7.95
N ASN A 72 10.60 13.84 7.83
CA ASN A 72 10.11 14.90 6.97
C ASN A 72 10.23 14.47 5.50
N PHE A 73 9.34 14.96 4.65
CA PHE A 73 9.33 14.62 3.23
C PHE A 73 8.94 15.82 2.37
N VAL A 74 9.33 15.76 1.10
CA VAL A 74 8.98 16.72 0.06
C VAL A 74 8.35 15.95 -1.09
N VAL A 75 7.13 16.31 -1.47
CA VAL A 75 6.45 15.74 -2.64
C VAL A 75 6.79 16.59 -3.86
N ASP A 76 7.41 15.97 -4.86
CA ASP A 76 7.61 16.54 -6.18
C ASP A 76 6.42 16.14 -7.08
N LYS A 77 5.48 17.07 -7.18
CA LYS A 77 4.25 16.88 -7.96
C LYS A 77 4.48 16.89 -9.46
N GLU A 78 5.58 17.47 -9.96
CA GLU A 78 5.88 17.52 -11.39
C GLU A 78 6.36 16.15 -11.87
N ASN A 79 7.18 15.49 -11.04
CA ASN A 79 7.77 14.20 -11.37
C ASN A 79 7.03 12.99 -10.76
N ASN A 80 5.88 13.22 -10.10
CA ASN A 80 5.13 12.19 -9.36
C ASN A 80 6.04 11.35 -8.45
N SER A 81 6.80 12.05 -7.61
CA SER A 81 7.74 11.43 -6.69
C SER A 81 7.72 12.11 -5.33
N MET A 82 8.28 11.42 -4.35
CA MET A 82 8.48 11.95 -3.01
C MET A 82 9.88 11.63 -2.54
N HIS A 83 10.56 12.66 -2.05
CA HIS A 83 11.88 12.58 -1.47
C HIS A 83 11.79 12.71 0.06
N CYS A 84 12.46 11.80 0.77
CA CYS A 84 12.41 11.70 2.21
C CYS A 84 13.83 11.48 2.77
N PRO A 85 14.49 12.52 3.31
CA PRO A 85 15.78 12.35 3.97
C PRO A 85 15.61 11.53 5.26
N LEU A 86 16.54 10.62 5.49
CA LEU A 86 16.58 9.80 6.70
C LEU A 86 17.40 10.49 7.77
N VAL A 87 16.95 10.37 9.03
CA VAL A 87 17.64 10.94 10.20
C VAL A 87 19.02 10.32 10.41
N ARG A 88 19.20 9.06 10.01
CA ARG A 88 20.46 8.33 10.03
C ARG A 88 20.64 7.54 8.75
N GLU A 89 21.89 7.25 8.45
CA GLU A 89 22.24 6.34 7.37
C GLU A 89 21.79 4.91 7.71
N ILE A 90 21.21 4.24 6.73
CA ILE A 90 20.74 2.86 6.81
C ILE A 90 21.68 1.98 5.98
N ASN A 91 22.14 0.89 6.55
CA ASN A 91 23.03 -0.08 5.90
C ASN A 91 22.52 -1.51 6.12
N ALA A 92 23.15 -2.50 5.47
CA ALA A 92 22.73 -3.89 5.53
C ALA A 92 22.63 -4.43 6.97
N GLU A 93 23.56 -4.05 7.84
CA GLU A 93 23.57 -4.49 9.25
C GLU A 93 22.37 -3.93 10.03
N SER A 94 21.99 -2.68 9.78
CA SER A 94 20.89 -2.00 10.49
C SER A 94 19.50 -2.56 10.18
N ILE A 95 19.35 -3.30 9.08
CA ILE A 95 18.07 -3.89 8.63
C ILE A 95 18.12 -5.40 8.49
N LYS A 96 19.19 -6.05 8.97
CA LYS A 96 19.45 -7.48 8.76
C LYS A 96 18.31 -8.39 9.25
N GLU A 97 17.63 -7.97 10.31
CA GLU A 97 16.49 -8.70 10.89
C GLU A 97 15.18 -8.26 10.24
N GLU A 98 14.97 -6.94 10.14
CA GLU A 98 13.81 -6.36 9.48
C GLU A 98 14.07 -4.88 9.17
N GLY A 99 13.59 -4.43 8.01
CA GLY A 99 13.62 -3.04 7.59
C GLY A 99 12.55 -2.75 6.55
N TYR A 100 11.69 -1.76 6.79
CA TYR A 100 10.66 -1.36 5.85
C TYR A 100 10.35 0.13 5.91
N ILE A 101 9.87 0.64 4.78
CA ILE A 101 9.34 1.99 4.64
C ILE A 101 7.82 1.89 4.78
N GLU A 102 7.23 2.65 5.68
CA GLU A 102 5.78 2.78 5.82
C GLU A 102 5.31 4.14 5.29
N VAL A 103 4.30 4.12 4.43
CA VAL A 103 3.64 5.32 3.90
C VAL A 103 2.14 5.24 4.18
N GLU A 104 1.61 6.26 4.86
CA GLU A 104 0.18 6.45 5.04
C GLU A 104 -0.31 7.62 4.17
N TYR A 105 -1.40 7.39 3.44
CA TYR A 105 -1.88 8.34 2.42
C TYR A 105 -3.40 8.27 2.25
N LYS A 106 -3.99 9.31 1.63
CA LYS A 106 -5.41 9.36 1.23
C LYS A 106 -5.51 9.62 -0.27
N GLY A 107 -6.44 8.94 -0.93
CA GLY A 107 -6.77 9.14 -2.34
C GLY A 107 -8.28 9.24 -2.57
N LYS A 108 -8.68 9.57 -3.79
CA LYS A 108 -10.09 9.67 -4.22
C LYS A 108 -10.37 8.66 -5.31
N PHE A 109 -11.63 8.22 -5.43
CA PHE A 109 -12.02 7.43 -6.59
C PHE A 109 -12.02 8.31 -7.84
N GLY A 110 -11.62 7.71 -8.96
CA GLY A 110 -11.77 8.32 -10.26
C GLY A 110 -13.24 8.42 -10.67
N GLY A 111 -13.58 9.52 -11.34
CA GLY A 111 -14.93 9.77 -11.86
C GLY A 111 -15.30 8.84 -13.04
N SER A 112 -16.56 8.90 -13.47
CA SER A 112 -17.02 8.13 -14.63
C SER A 112 -16.23 8.48 -15.89
N GLY A 113 -15.62 7.48 -16.51
CA GLY A 113 -14.78 7.63 -17.71
C GLY A 113 -13.29 7.79 -17.43
N GLU A 114 -12.88 7.93 -16.17
CA GLU A 114 -11.49 7.78 -15.76
C GLU A 114 -11.14 6.29 -15.68
N VAL A 115 -9.89 5.95 -16.04
CA VAL A 115 -9.40 4.56 -16.08
C VAL A 115 -8.15 4.34 -15.23
N ASP A 116 -7.63 5.41 -14.62
CA ASP A 116 -6.46 5.38 -13.76
C ASP A 116 -6.88 5.27 -12.29
N GLY A 117 -6.12 4.49 -11.53
CA GLY A 117 -6.40 4.23 -10.13
C GLY A 117 -7.71 3.47 -9.91
N LEU A 118 -8.27 3.63 -8.72
CA LEU A 118 -9.57 3.06 -8.37
C LEU A 118 -10.69 3.98 -8.87
N HIS A 119 -11.47 3.53 -9.84
CA HIS A 119 -12.48 4.34 -10.52
C HIS A 119 -13.82 3.63 -10.63
N HIS A 120 -14.89 4.41 -10.79
CA HIS A 120 -16.24 3.90 -11.00
C HIS A 120 -16.39 3.27 -12.40
N VAL A 121 -17.03 2.11 -12.48
CA VAL A 121 -17.28 1.41 -13.76
C VAL A 121 -18.77 1.33 -14.07
N GLU A 122 -19.54 0.67 -13.19
CA GLU A 122 -20.95 0.38 -13.42
C GLU A 122 -21.69 0.23 -12.10
N GLY A 123 -22.88 0.85 -11.99
CA GLY A 123 -23.75 0.70 -10.83
C GLY A 123 -23.02 1.10 -9.55
N ILE A 124 -22.74 0.12 -8.69
CA ILE A 124 -22.00 0.27 -7.43
C ILE A 124 -20.61 -0.40 -7.45
N THR A 125 -20.07 -0.64 -8.65
CA THR A 125 -18.79 -1.32 -8.87
C THR A 125 -17.68 -0.32 -9.21
N TYR A 126 -16.53 -0.56 -8.61
CA TYR A 126 -15.29 0.18 -8.80
C TYR A 126 -14.18 -0.81 -9.20
N GLU A 127 -13.27 -0.39 -10.06
CA GLU A 127 -12.14 -1.20 -10.51
C GLU A 127 -10.83 -0.40 -10.48
N ALA A 128 -9.72 -1.11 -10.34
CA ALA A 128 -8.39 -0.61 -10.65
C ALA A 128 -7.63 -1.68 -11.43
N LYS A 129 -7.32 -1.40 -12.69
CA LYS A 129 -6.46 -2.26 -13.53
C LYS A 129 -5.11 -1.59 -13.64
N LEU A 130 -4.20 -1.99 -12.75
CA LEU A 130 -2.91 -1.33 -12.66
C LEU A 130 -2.02 -1.73 -13.85
N ASN A 131 -1.09 -0.84 -14.17
CA ASN A 131 0.01 -1.05 -15.09
C ASN A 131 1.16 -0.09 -14.71
N PRO A 132 2.36 -0.23 -15.29
CA PRO A 132 3.51 0.60 -14.91
C PRO A 132 3.27 2.11 -15.07
N GLY A 133 2.33 2.53 -15.92
CA GLY A 133 1.97 3.93 -16.14
C GLY A 133 1.05 4.52 -15.07
N ASN A 134 0.23 3.71 -14.40
CA ASN A 134 -0.79 4.22 -13.47
C ASN A 134 -0.74 3.62 -12.05
N VAL A 135 0.11 2.64 -11.76
CA VAL A 135 0.21 2.00 -10.43
C VAL A 135 0.33 3.02 -9.28
N ILE A 136 1.07 4.11 -9.52
CA ILE A 136 1.32 5.17 -8.53
C ILE A 136 0.10 6.03 -8.19
N THR A 137 -0.99 5.90 -8.95
CA THR A 137 -2.27 6.58 -8.68
C THR A 137 -3.06 5.91 -7.57
N LEU A 138 -2.75 4.65 -7.25
CA LEU A 138 -3.37 3.91 -6.15
C LEU A 138 -2.39 3.55 -5.05
N LEU A 139 -1.14 3.24 -5.40
CA LEU A 139 -0.15 2.67 -4.49
C LEU A 139 1.21 3.39 -4.63
N PRO A 140 1.75 4.00 -3.56
CA PRO A 140 3.15 4.42 -3.54
C PRO A 140 4.06 3.21 -3.73
N ILE A 141 5.04 3.31 -4.63
CA ILE A 141 6.01 2.24 -4.88
C ILE A 141 7.43 2.77 -4.83
N LEU A 142 8.36 1.93 -4.40
CA LEU A 142 9.79 2.21 -4.51
C LEU A 142 10.27 1.87 -5.92
N GLU A 143 9.98 0.64 -6.33
CA GLU A 143 10.28 0.12 -7.66
C GLU A 143 9.25 -0.94 -8.04
N ASP A 144 8.92 -1.02 -9.33
CA ASP A 144 7.96 -2.00 -9.85
C ASP A 144 8.72 -3.25 -10.33
N ILE A 145 9.13 -4.07 -9.37
CA ILE A 145 9.84 -5.34 -9.60
C ILE A 145 9.06 -6.51 -9.00
N PRO A 146 9.20 -7.75 -9.54
CA PRO A 146 8.47 -8.90 -9.04
C PRO A 146 8.93 -9.29 -7.64
N VAL A 147 8.06 -9.16 -6.65
CA VAL A 147 8.30 -9.55 -5.24
C VAL A 147 7.02 -10.13 -4.62
N PRO A 148 7.09 -10.83 -3.48
CA PRO A 148 5.92 -11.24 -2.74
C PRO A 148 5.01 -10.06 -2.37
N LEU A 149 3.70 -10.29 -2.48
CA LEU A 149 2.66 -9.31 -2.18
C LEU A 149 1.74 -9.82 -1.08
N ARG A 150 1.35 -8.92 -0.17
CA ARG A 150 0.16 -9.06 0.66
C ARG A 150 -0.70 -7.83 0.48
N VAL A 151 -1.96 -8.03 0.12
CA VAL A 151 -2.91 -6.95 -0.09
C VAL A 151 -4.11 -7.16 0.82
N SER A 152 -4.49 -6.12 1.57
CA SER A 152 -5.65 -6.10 2.43
C SER A 152 -6.58 -4.98 2.00
N VAL A 153 -7.78 -5.31 1.51
CA VAL A 153 -8.81 -4.34 1.17
C VAL A 153 -9.87 -4.36 2.27
N VAL A 154 -9.90 -3.30 3.04
CA VAL A 154 -10.80 -3.12 4.18
C VAL A 154 -12.05 -2.37 3.72
N THR A 155 -13.20 -3.00 3.88
CA THR A 155 -14.50 -2.51 3.40
C THR A 155 -15.58 -2.72 4.47
N PRO A 156 -16.71 -2.00 4.42
CA PRO A 156 -17.91 -2.37 5.18
C PRO A 156 -18.36 -3.80 4.90
N TYR A 157 -19.05 -4.40 5.87
CA TYR A 157 -19.66 -5.72 5.73
C TYR A 157 -20.55 -5.80 4.47
N ARG A 158 -20.41 -6.89 3.69
CA ARG A 158 -21.09 -7.20 2.40
C ARG A 158 -20.58 -6.49 1.15
N ALA A 159 -19.56 -5.65 1.26
CA ALA A 159 -18.85 -5.25 0.05
C ALA A 159 -18.17 -6.47 -0.59
N GLY A 160 -18.29 -6.62 -1.90
CA GLY A 160 -17.53 -7.61 -2.67
C GLY A 160 -16.14 -7.09 -2.96
N VAL A 161 -15.12 -7.95 -2.83
CA VAL A 161 -13.73 -7.62 -3.19
C VAL A 161 -13.12 -8.79 -3.95
N GLU A 162 -12.56 -8.50 -5.12
CA GLU A 162 -11.87 -9.45 -5.98
C GLU A 162 -10.50 -8.89 -6.36
N LEU A 163 -9.47 -9.74 -6.29
CA LEU A 163 -8.14 -9.47 -6.85
C LEU A 163 -7.69 -10.63 -7.73
N ASN A 164 -6.79 -10.35 -8.67
CA ASN A 164 -6.13 -11.35 -9.52
C ASN A 164 -4.96 -12.10 -8.83
N ILE A 165 -4.92 -12.13 -7.51
CA ILE A 165 -3.96 -12.91 -6.69
C ILE A 165 -4.72 -13.76 -5.67
N PRO A 166 -4.12 -14.86 -5.15
CA PRO A 166 -4.83 -15.79 -4.27
C PRO A 166 -5.43 -15.11 -3.02
N ALA A 167 -6.65 -15.54 -2.66
CA ALA A 167 -7.29 -15.11 -1.43
C ALA A 167 -6.58 -15.70 -0.20
N GLY A 168 -6.44 -14.88 0.84
CA GLY A 168 -5.93 -15.28 2.15
C GLY A 168 -7.03 -15.26 3.22
N GLU A 169 -6.64 -15.19 4.49
CA GLU A 169 -7.60 -15.17 5.60
C GLU A 169 -8.35 -13.83 5.70
N HIS A 170 -9.66 -13.86 5.50
CA HIS A 170 -10.52 -12.70 5.71
C HIS A 170 -10.98 -12.59 7.17
N GLY A 171 -11.20 -11.37 7.67
CA GLY A 171 -11.69 -11.22 9.05
C GLY A 171 -12.16 -9.82 9.42
N SER A 172 -12.97 -9.75 10.48
CA SER A 172 -13.45 -8.49 11.05
C SER A 172 -12.29 -7.64 11.57
N VAL A 173 -12.37 -6.34 11.36
CA VAL A 173 -11.45 -5.37 11.98
C VAL A 173 -11.98 -5.02 13.37
N TYR A 174 -11.13 -5.22 14.39
CA TYR A 174 -11.52 -5.06 15.80
C TYR A 174 -12.16 -3.69 16.09
N ASN A 175 -13.28 -3.69 16.82
CA ASN A 175 -14.03 -2.50 17.19
C ASN A 175 -14.49 -1.62 16.01
N THR A 176 -14.76 -2.21 14.84
CA THR A 176 -15.35 -1.51 13.69
C THR A 176 -16.36 -2.41 12.97
N ASP A 177 -17.22 -1.81 12.14
CA ASP A 177 -18.11 -2.54 11.22
C ASP A 177 -17.41 -2.91 9.89
N LEU A 178 -16.07 -2.88 9.88
CA LEU A 178 -15.24 -3.14 8.71
C LEU A 178 -14.72 -4.59 8.68
N PHE A 179 -14.47 -5.05 7.47
CA PHE A 179 -13.98 -6.38 7.17
C PHE A 179 -12.74 -6.29 6.28
N ALA A 180 -11.66 -6.96 6.70
CA ALA A 180 -10.42 -7.01 5.95
C ALA A 180 -10.45 -8.20 4.98
N ASN A 181 -10.45 -7.89 3.67
CA ASN A 181 -10.33 -8.88 2.62
C ASN A 181 -8.85 -9.03 2.25
N ARG A 182 -8.24 -10.16 2.61
CA ARG A 182 -6.79 -10.37 2.45
C ARG A 182 -6.49 -11.26 1.26
N PHE A 183 -5.39 -10.94 0.61
CA PHE A 183 -4.87 -11.63 -0.56
C PHE A 183 -3.35 -11.71 -0.45
N THR A 184 -2.74 -12.81 -0.90
CA THR A 184 -1.29 -12.97 -0.84
C THR A 184 -0.80 -13.89 -1.93
N THR A 185 0.40 -13.58 -2.44
CA THR A 185 1.15 -14.49 -3.32
C THR A 185 2.03 -15.46 -2.52
N GLU A 186 1.99 -15.42 -1.18
CA GLU A 186 2.87 -16.16 -0.28
C GLU A 186 4.35 -15.91 -0.56
N GLU A 187 5.03 -16.84 -1.24
CA GLU A 187 6.43 -16.74 -1.68
C GLU A 187 6.56 -16.46 -3.19
N GLU A 188 5.47 -16.54 -3.95
CA GLU A 188 5.49 -16.22 -5.37
C GLU A 188 5.65 -14.71 -5.59
N SER A 189 6.46 -14.34 -6.57
CA SER A 189 6.69 -12.94 -6.94
C SER A 189 5.65 -12.45 -7.94
N ALA A 190 5.09 -11.28 -7.69
CA ALA A 190 4.22 -10.55 -8.62
C ALA A 190 4.62 -9.07 -8.69
N LEU A 191 4.23 -8.41 -9.78
CA LEU A 191 4.39 -6.97 -9.93
C LEU A 191 3.23 -6.25 -9.23
N VAL A 192 3.52 -5.16 -8.52
CA VAL A 192 2.46 -4.30 -7.95
C VAL A 192 1.63 -3.70 -9.09
N SER A 193 2.29 -3.33 -10.20
CA SER A 193 1.60 -2.85 -11.40
C SER A 193 0.80 -3.92 -12.14
N GLY A 194 0.90 -5.19 -11.77
CA GLY A 194 0.09 -6.27 -12.34
C GLY A 194 -1.23 -6.51 -11.62
N LEU A 195 -1.52 -5.77 -10.54
CA LEU A 195 -2.72 -5.98 -9.74
C LEU A 195 -3.98 -5.50 -10.48
N GLU A 196 -5.00 -6.34 -10.45
CA GLU A 196 -6.36 -6.00 -10.86
C GLU A 196 -7.26 -6.13 -9.64
N LEU A 197 -7.89 -5.01 -9.26
CA LEU A 197 -8.79 -4.91 -8.11
C LEU A 197 -10.20 -4.59 -8.61
N ARG A 198 -11.19 -5.31 -8.10
CA ARG A 198 -12.61 -5.00 -8.27
C ARG A 198 -13.30 -4.97 -6.92
N ILE A 199 -14.07 -3.91 -6.68
CA ILE A 199 -14.81 -3.68 -5.45
C ILE A 199 -16.27 -3.39 -5.79
N THR A 200 -17.20 -4.08 -5.15
CA THR A 200 -18.64 -3.80 -5.25
C THR A 200 -19.13 -3.29 -3.90
N ALA A 201 -19.73 -2.10 -3.89
CA ALA A 201 -20.24 -1.48 -2.66
C ALA A 201 -21.35 -2.34 -2.02
N PRO A 202 -21.55 -2.25 -0.70
CA PRO A 202 -22.61 -3.01 -0.04
C PRO A 202 -24.00 -2.55 -0.54
N ILE A 203 -24.88 -3.50 -0.83
CA ILE A 203 -26.29 -3.21 -1.12
C ILE A 203 -27.03 -3.12 0.21
N ALA A 204 -27.76 -2.02 0.42
CA ALA A 204 -28.63 -1.87 1.58
C ALA A 204 -29.65 -3.03 1.63
N LEU A 205 -29.77 -3.68 2.79
CA LEU A 205 -30.90 -4.58 3.05
C LEU A 205 -32.16 -3.74 3.15
N VAL A 206 -33.01 -3.79 2.14
CA VAL A 206 -34.42 -3.47 2.33
C VAL A 206 -35.04 -4.70 2.98
N LEU A 207 -35.25 -4.62 4.29
CA LEU A 207 -36.08 -5.59 5.01
C LEU A 207 -37.53 -5.15 4.81
N ASP A 208 -38.24 -5.83 3.92
CA ASP A 208 -39.69 -5.70 3.75
C ASP A 208 -40.44 -6.26 4.98
#